data_AF-A0A540LWN9-F1
#
_entry.id   AF-A0A540LWN9-F1
#
_cell.length_a   1.000
_cell.length_b   1.000
_cell.length_c   1.000
_cell.angle_alpha   90.00
_cell.angle_beta   90.00
_cell.angle_gamma   90.00
#
_symmetry.space_group_name_H-M   'P 1'
#
loop_
_entity.id
_entity.type
_entity.pdbx_description
1 polymer ?
#
loop_
_entity_poly.entity_id
_entity_poly.type
_entity_poly.pdbx_seq_one_letter_code
_entity_poly.pdbx_strand_id
1 'polypeptide(L)'
;MLDSGNCKPNAVTFGTLVKGHCLKGNNTAAIQLLKKMEGDCKPDLVAYSTVIDSLCKDTLVVDAMKLFSEMTSKGIAPRCHDLYLFDSWSLQITGLERSYKIVE
;
A
#
# COMPACT_ATOMS: atom_id res chain seq x y z
N MET A 1 5.27 -33.32 6.16
CA MET A 1 6.50 -32.51 6.04
C MET A 1 6.50 -31.96 4.64
N LEU A 2 6.29 -30.65 4.45
CA LEU A 2 6.38 -30.05 3.12
C LEU A 2 7.85 -29.78 2.86
N ASP A 3 8.38 -30.45 1.84
CA ASP A 3 9.73 -30.23 1.33
C ASP A 3 9.98 -28.74 1.19
N SER A 4 10.99 -28.25 1.90
CA SER A 4 11.53 -26.90 1.74
C SER A 4 12.31 -26.86 0.43
N GLY A 5 11.60 -27.00 -0.68
CA GLY A 5 12.10 -26.67 -2.00
C GLY A 5 12.54 -25.21 -1.95
N ASN A 6 13.80 -24.97 -2.26
CA ASN A 6 14.46 -23.67 -2.22
C ASN A 6 13.96 -22.73 -3.33
N CYS A 7 12.64 -22.68 -3.54
CA CYS A 7 11.95 -21.84 -4.51
C CYS A 7 11.87 -20.44 -3.93
N LYS A 8 12.73 -19.54 -4.41
CA LYS A 8 12.65 -18.12 -4.06
C LYS A 8 11.26 -17.60 -4.46
N PRO A 9 10.50 -17.00 -3.54
CA PRO A 9 9.21 -16.41 -3.86
C PRO A 9 9.41 -15.34 -4.93
N ASN A 10 8.59 -15.39 -5.97
CA ASN A 10 8.60 -14.42 -7.05
C ASN A 10 7.49 -13.38 -6.85
N ALA A 11 7.41 -12.40 -7.75
CA ALA A 11 6.41 -11.34 -7.65
C ALA A 11 4.96 -11.86 -7.58
N VAL A 12 4.66 -13.00 -8.22
CA VAL A 12 3.33 -13.63 -8.16
C VAL A 12 3.04 -14.17 -6.76
N THR A 13 4.03 -14.82 -6.13
CA THR A 13 3.90 -15.32 -4.75
C THR A 13 3.66 -14.17 -3.77
N PHE A 14 4.49 -13.12 -3.83
CA PHE A 14 4.35 -11.95 -2.96
C PHE A 14 3.02 -11.23 -3.21
N GLY A 15 2.64 -10.99 -4.47
CA GLY A 15 1.37 -10.35 -4.80
C GLY A 15 0.16 -11.11 -4.26
N THR A 16 0.20 -12.45 -4.30
CA THR A 16 -0.87 -13.30 -3.75
C THR A 16 -0.95 -13.18 -2.22
N LEU A 17 0.19 -13.23 -1.53
CA LEU A 17 0.25 -13.08 -0.07
C LEU A 17 -0.21 -11.69 0.37
N VAL A 18 0.29 -10.64 -0.29
CA VAL A 18 -0.12 -9.24 -0.05
C VAL A 18 -1.63 -9.11 -0.19
N LYS A 19 -2.20 -9.57 -1.31
CA LYS A 19 -3.65 -9.53 -1.53
C LYS A 19 -4.43 -10.26 -0.44
N GLY A 20 -3.95 -11.44 0.00
CA GLY A 20 -4.57 -12.19 1.09
C GLY A 20 -4.58 -11.44 2.41
N HIS A 21 -3.48 -10.77 2.75
CA HIS A 21 -3.39 -9.94 3.97
C HIS A 21 -4.26 -8.68 3.88
N CYS A 22 -4.28 -8.01 2.72
CA CYS A 22 -5.15 -6.88 2.43
C CYS A 22 -6.64 -7.23 2.58
N LEU A 23 -7.08 -8.38 2.07
CA LEU A 23 -8.47 -8.84 2.21
C LEU A 23 -8.87 -9.14 3.66
N LYS A 24 -7.89 -9.43 4.51
CA LYS A 24 -8.11 -9.69 5.94
C LYS A 24 -7.96 -8.42 6.81
N GLY A 25 -7.70 -7.27 6.19
CA GLY A 25 -7.39 -6.01 6.89
C GLY A 25 -6.07 -6.04 7.65
N ASN A 26 -5.21 -7.04 7.42
CA ASN A 26 -3.91 -7.15 8.08
C ASN A 26 -2.86 -6.34 7.32
N ASN A 27 -3.04 -5.03 7.34
CA ASN A 27 -2.21 -4.10 6.58
C ASN A 27 -0.75 -4.09 7.05
N THR A 28 -0.48 -4.28 8.35
CA THR A 28 0.89 -4.37 8.87
C THR A 28 1.68 -5.49 8.20
N ALA A 29 1.08 -6.68 8.07
CA ALA A 29 1.72 -7.80 7.40
C ALA A 29 1.85 -7.57 5.89
N ALA A 30 0.87 -6.91 5.26
CA ALA A 30 0.95 -6.54 3.84
C ALA A 30 2.14 -5.59 3.57
N ILE A 31 2.36 -4.59 4.41
CA ILE A 31 3.51 -3.67 4.32
C ILE A 31 4.83 -4.41 4.54
N GLN A 32 4.89 -5.30 5.54
CA GLN A 32 6.09 -6.10 5.79
C GLN A 32 6.44 -7.01 4.61
N LEU A 33 5.43 -7.63 3.99
CA LEU A 33 5.61 -8.44 2.78
C LEU A 33 6.10 -7.60 1.60
N LEU A 34 5.59 -6.38 1.42
CA LEU A 34 6.06 -5.46 0.39
C LEU A 34 7.54 -5.10 0.58
N LYS A 35 7.95 -4.80 1.82
CA LYS A 35 9.36 -4.53 2.16
C LYS A 35 10.25 -5.76 1.99
N LYS A 36 9.75 -6.95 2.33
CA LYS A 36 10.46 -8.20 2.10
C LYS A 36 10.64 -8.45 0.61
N MET A 37 9.60 -8.13 -0.18
CA MET A 37 9.66 -8.20 -1.63
C MET A 37 10.90 -7.44 -2.11
N GLU A 38 11.13 -6.20 -1.70
CA GLU A 38 12.32 -5.41 -2.13
C GLU A 38 13.68 -6.08 -1.93
N GLY A 39 13.84 -6.94 -0.93
CA GLY A 39 15.06 -7.71 -0.71
C GLY A 39 15.22 -8.92 -1.63
N ASP A 40 14.10 -9.53 -2.05
CA ASP A 40 14.07 -10.75 -2.85
C ASP A 40 13.76 -10.49 -4.35
N CYS A 41 12.97 -9.46 -4.67
CA CYS A 41 12.51 -9.08 -6.00
C CYS A 41 11.95 -7.63 -6.05
N LYS A 42 12.03 -6.96 -7.20
CA LYS A 42 11.56 -5.57 -7.32
C LYS A 42 10.02 -5.50 -7.21
N PRO A 43 9.42 -4.82 -6.22
CA PRO A 43 7.98 -4.57 -6.19
C PRO A 43 7.56 -3.75 -7.41
N ASP A 44 6.45 -4.17 -8.02
CA ASP A 44 5.84 -3.49 -9.15
C ASP A 44 4.69 -2.58 -8.72
N LEU A 45 4.15 -1.83 -9.69
CA LEU A 45 3.01 -0.96 -9.48
C LEU A 45 1.80 -1.70 -8.90
N VAL A 46 1.59 -2.97 -9.28
CA VAL A 46 0.45 -3.75 -8.82
C VAL A 46 0.57 -4.05 -7.33
N ALA A 47 1.77 -4.40 -6.86
CA ALA A 47 2.03 -4.64 -5.44
C ALA A 47 1.77 -3.39 -4.59
N TYR A 48 2.31 -2.24 -4.98
CA TYR A 48 2.07 -0.97 -4.28
C TYR A 48 0.61 -0.56 -4.30
N SER A 49 -0.03 -0.51 -5.48
CA SER A 49 -1.45 -0.12 -5.59
C SER A 49 -2.35 -1.01 -4.74
N THR A 50 -2.06 -2.32 -4.63
CA THR A 50 -2.88 -3.24 -3.83
C THR A 50 -2.84 -2.91 -2.34
N VAL A 51 -1.66 -2.61 -1.80
CA VAL A 51 -1.50 -2.24 -0.38
C VAL A 51 -2.08 -0.84 -0.11
N ILE A 52 -1.86 0.10 -1.02
CA ILE A 52 -2.42 1.46 -0.92
C ILE A 52 -3.95 1.40 -0.91
N ASP A 53 -4.56 0.66 -1.82
CA ASP A 53 -6.02 0.49 -1.87
C ASP A 53 -6.58 -0.15 -0.59
N SER A 54 -5.90 -1.14 -0.02
CA SER A 54 -6.34 -1.76 1.24
C SER A 54 -6.22 -0.81 2.43
N LEU A 55 -5.12 -0.07 2.53
CA LEU A 55 -4.92 0.94 3.57
C LEU A 55 -5.97 2.05 3.48
N CYS A 56 -6.33 2.47 2.26
CA CYS A 56 -7.40 3.43 2.02
C CYS A 56 -8.76 2.90 2.49
N LYS A 57 -9.09 1.64 2.16
CA LYS A 57 -10.35 1.00 2.59
C LYS A 57 -10.46 0.89 4.10
N ASP A 58 -9.34 0.66 4.78
CA ASP A 58 -9.28 0.55 6.24
C ASP A 58 -9.03 1.89 6.94
N THR A 59 -9.14 3.02 6.23
CA THR A 59 -8.92 4.38 6.77
C THR A 59 -7.52 4.62 7.39
N LEU A 60 -6.53 3.78 7.05
CA LEU A 60 -5.13 3.89 7.50
C LEU A 60 -4.33 4.79 6.57
N VAL A 61 -4.84 5.99 6.41
CA VAL A 61 -4.57 6.69 5.18
C VAL A 61 -3.22 7.43 5.20
N VAL A 62 -2.73 7.81 6.39
CA VAL A 62 -1.35 8.31 6.58
C VAL A 62 -0.32 7.29 6.07
N ASP A 63 -0.55 5.99 6.31
CA ASP A 63 0.38 4.94 5.86
C ASP A 63 0.25 4.68 4.36
N ALA A 64 -0.97 4.77 3.80
CA ALA A 64 -1.18 4.74 2.34
C ALA A 64 -0.39 5.86 1.65
N MET A 65 -0.38 7.06 2.25
CA MET A 65 0.32 8.24 1.76
C MET A 65 1.84 8.07 1.74
N LYS A 66 2.40 7.52 2.82
CA LYS A 66 3.83 7.19 2.89
C LYS A 66 4.23 6.20 1.80
N LEU A 67 3.42 5.16 1.60
CA LEU A 67 3.65 4.16 0.55
C LEU A 67 3.54 4.75 -0.86
N PHE A 68 2.58 5.64 -1.09
CA PHE A 68 2.45 6.35 -2.36
C PHE A 68 3.67 7.23 -2.66
N SER A 69 4.14 7.98 -1.65
CA SER A 69 5.36 8.79 -1.77
C SER A 69 6.60 7.93 -2.03
N GLU A 70 6.68 6.76 -1.39
CA GLU A 70 7.78 5.81 -1.59
C GLU A 70 7.75 5.19 -3.00
N MET A 71 6.57 4.83 -3.49
CA MET A 71 6.39 4.35 -4.86
C MET A 71 6.85 5.39 -5.89
N THR A 72 6.48 6.65 -5.68
CA THR A 72 6.84 7.76 -6.57
C THR A 72 8.32 8.08 -6.52
N SER A 73 8.94 8.06 -5.33
CA SER A 73 10.39 8.28 -5.19
C SER A 73 11.23 7.16 -5.82
N LYS A 74 10.66 5.95 -5.91
CA LYS A 74 11.23 4.81 -6.64
C LYS A 74 11.02 4.87 -8.17
N GLY A 75 10.40 5.95 -8.67
CA GLY A 75 10.13 6.16 -10.09
C GLY A 75 9.00 5.28 -10.64
N ILE A 76 8.18 4.69 -9.77
CA ILE A 76 7.03 3.88 -10.18
C ILE A 76 5.84 4.83 -10.32
N ALA A 77 5.34 4.99 -11.55
CA ALA A 77 4.25 5.89 -11.85
C ALA A 77 2.91 5.34 -11.29
N PRO A 78 2.17 6.12 -10.48
CA PRO A 78 0.85 5.73 -10.00
C PRO A 78 -0.15 5.52 -11.13
N ARG A 79 -1.15 4.67 -10.92
CA ARG A 79 -2.28 4.62 -11.85
C ARG A 79 -3.19 5.82 -11.64
N CYS A 80 -3.94 6.18 -12.69
CA CYS A 80 -4.92 7.27 -12.64
C CYS A 80 -5.91 7.13 -11.47
N HIS A 81 -6.34 5.90 -11.13
CA HIS A 81 -7.16 5.63 -9.95
C HIS A 81 -6.49 6.00 -8.62
N ASP A 82 -5.17 5.77 -8.50
CA ASP A 82 -4.40 6.10 -7.29
C ASP A 82 -4.33 7.62 -7.09
N LEU A 83 -4.30 8.40 -8.19
CA LEU A 83 -4.38 9.87 -8.16
C LEU A 83 -5.76 10.37 -7.76
N TYR A 84 -6.84 9.75 -8.26
CA TYR A 84 -8.20 10.10 -7.83
C TYR A 84 -8.44 9.83 -6.34
N LEU A 85 -7.87 8.74 -5.79
CA LEU A 85 -7.89 8.51 -4.33
C LEU A 85 -7.14 9.62 -3.58
N PHE A 86 -6.00 10.08 -4.12
CA PHE A 86 -5.21 11.15 -3.51
C PHE A 86 -5.94 12.50 -3.52
N ASP A 87 -6.56 12.88 -4.63
CA ASP A 87 -7.33 14.13 -4.75
C ASP A 87 -8.62 14.10 -3.92
N SER A 88 -9.36 12.99 -3.98
CA SER A 88 -10.55 12.77 -3.17
C SER A 88 -10.23 12.85 -1.67
N TRP A 89 -9.07 12.33 -1.27
CA TRP A 89 -8.68 12.25 0.13
C TRP A 89 -7.93 13.49 0.66
N SER A 90 -7.15 14.18 -0.18
CA SER A 90 -6.58 15.52 0.11
C SER A 90 -7.68 16.50 0.53
N LEU A 91 -8.84 16.43 -0.13
CA LEU A 91 -10.04 17.19 0.22
C LEU A 91 -10.63 16.78 1.59
N GLN A 92 -10.56 15.50 1.98
CA GLN A 92 -10.98 15.04 3.32
C GLN A 92 -10.02 15.49 4.44
N ILE A 93 -8.69 15.43 4.22
CA ILE A 93 -7.70 15.86 5.22
C ILE A 93 -7.78 17.38 5.44
N THR A 94 -7.82 18.17 4.37
CA THR A 94 -7.96 19.64 4.47
C THR A 94 -9.33 20.05 5.03
N GLY A 95 -10.37 19.26 4.82
CA GLY A 95 -11.67 19.41 5.49
C GLY A 95 -11.61 19.15 7.00
N LEU A 96 -10.84 18.14 7.43
CA LEU A 96 -10.60 17.84 8.85
C LEU A 96 -9.75 18.92 9.54
N GLU A 97 -8.66 19.38 8.93
CA GLU A 97 -7.82 20.46 9.50
C GLU A 97 -8.60 21.77 9.66
N ARG A 98 -9.52 22.10 8.73
CA ARG A 98 -10.45 23.23 8.91
C ARG A 98 -11.42 23.02 10.07
N SER A 99 -11.86 21.78 10.30
CA SER A 99 -12.78 21.46 11.40
C SER A 99 -12.09 21.59 12.76
N TYR A 100 -10.82 21.21 12.88
CA TYR A 100 -10.03 21.39 14.10
C TYR A 100 -9.65 22.86 14.38
N LYS A 101 -9.60 23.71 13.35
CA LYS A 101 -9.35 25.15 13.50
C LYS A 101 -10.59 25.98 13.87
N ILE A 102 -11.78 25.38 13.87
CA ILE A 102 -13.05 26.05 14.23
C ILE A 102 -13.42 25.76 15.70
N VAL A 103 -12.63 24.95 16.42
CA VAL A 103 -12.82 24.66 17.86
C VAL A 103 -11.84 25.41 18.79
N GLU A 104 -11.15 26.44 18.29
CA GLU A 104 -10.39 27.41 19.11
C GLU A 104 -11.00 28.81 19.05
#